data_AF-A0AAD6EQE0-F1
#
_entry.id   AF-A0AAD6EQE0-F1
#
_cell.length_a   1.000
_cell.length_b   1.000
_cell.length_c   1.000
_cell.angle_alpha   90.00
_cell.angle_beta   90.00
_cell.angle_gamma   90.00
#
_symmetry.space_group_name_H-M   'P 1'
#
loop_
_entity.id
_entity.type
_entity.pdbx_description
1 polymer ?
#
loop_
_entity_poly.entity_id
_entity_poly.type
_entity_poly.pdbx_seq_one_letter_code
_entity_poly.pdbx_strand_id
1 'polypeptide(L)'
;MNPCYKSLQIVSQQIKILHHRLLFLNECFLPLLYQNRAIPIPNHFAIFKPLGFSHRLLSIAFPMALKAAHVSGVPSLDHVPETPALSVSSAHLPSGAMKAGQKPTKFLVVGHRGKGMNALLSPDRRMKELKENSILSFNAAGRFPIDLVEFDVQVTKDDCPVIFHDDFIYTEEDGRVSEKRMTDLTLEEFLSYGPQKDISKAGKPLIRKTKDGRFLKWSVESDYPLCTLQEAFELVDSHIGFNIELKFDDYINYQDEELTQTLQAVLNVVFKYAKDRPIIFSSFQPDAARVIAKLQSSYPVYFLTNGGTEIYPDARRNSLEEAVKHCVENGLQGIVSEVKAIFKFPTAIPKIKEANLGLITYGVLNNVPEAVYMQHLMGINGVIVDLVQEITESLAEFINHKTEEENGAEGGEAKEVINRPNFSQREISFLLRLIPELVQ
;
A
#
# COMPACT_ATOMS: atom_id res chain seq x y z
N MET A 1 -13.12 -38.46 -3.22
CA MET A 1 -12.01 -37.61 -3.72
C MET A 1 -12.30 -36.18 -3.29
N ASN A 2 -11.31 -35.52 -2.67
CA ASN A 2 -11.47 -34.28 -1.91
C ASN A 2 -11.92 -33.09 -2.81
N PRO A 3 -12.94 -32.29 -2.42
CA PRO A 3 -13.43 -31.13 -3.21
C PRO A 3 -12.35 -30.08 -3.50
N CYS A 4 -11.36 -29.96 -2.60
CA CYS A 4 -10.23 -29.05 -2.72
C CYS A 4 -9.34 -29.34 -3.96
N TYR A 5 -9.29 -30.60 -4.42
CA TYR A 5 -8.49 -30.99 -5.60
C TYR A 5 -9.16 -30.59 -6.92
N LYS A 6 -10.50 -30.47 -6.96
CA LYS A 6 -11.23 -30.05 -8.16
C LYS A 6 -11.14 -28.55 -8.40
N SER A 7 -11.21 -27.74 -7.34
CA SER A 7 -11.09 -26.27 -7.45
C SER A 7 -9.70 -25.84 -7.91
N LEU A 8 -8.64 -26.48 -7.40
CA LEU A 8 -7.26 -26.28 -7.87
C LEU A 8 -7.04 -26.77 -9.31
N GLN A 9 -7.70 -27.86 -9.73
CA GLN A 9 -7.64 -28.32 -11.12
C GLN A 9 -8.37 -27.40 -12.09
N ILE A 10 -9.51 -26.81 -11.70
CA ILE A 10 -10.27 -25.88 -12.55
C ILE A 10 -9.52 -24.55 -12.69
N VAL A 11 -8.93 -24.02 -11.61
CA VAL A 11 -8.07 -22.83 -11.68
C VAL A 11 -6.80 -23.12 -12.49
N SER A 12 -6.18 -24.28 -12.32
CA SER A 12 -5.03 -24.72 -13.14
C SER A 12 -5.40 -24.91 -14.62
N GLN A 13 -6.59 -25.41 -14.93
CA GLN A 13 -7.09 -25.54 -16.31
C GLN A 13 -7.39 -24.17 -16.94
N GLN A 14 -7.98 -23.23 -16.19
CA GLN A 14 -8.23 -21.88 -16.70
C GLN A 14 -6.93 -21.10 -16.93
N ILE A 15 -5.93 -21.26 -16.04
CA ILE A 15 -4.57 -20.70 -16.22
C ILE A 15 -3.87 -21.36 -17.42
N LYS A 16 -4.00 -22.68 -17.61
CA LYS A 16 -3.45 -23.38 -18.79
C LYS A 16 -4.12 -22.99 -20.10
N ILE A 17 -5.43 -22.73 -20.11
CA ILE A 17 -6.17 -22.22 -21.28
C ILE A 17 -5.74 -20.79 -21.60
N LEU A 18 -5.50 -19.95 -20.59
CA LEU A 18 -4.95 -18.59 -20.75
C LEU A 18 -3.52 -18.63 -21.31
N HIS A 19 -2.67 -19.53 -20.80
CA HIS A 19 -1.29 -19.74 -21.25
C HIS A 19 -1.21 -20.30 -22.68
N HIS A 20 -2.11 -21.22 -23.07
CA HIS A 20 -2.15 -21.76 -24.44
C HIS A 20 -2.68 -20.75 -25.48
N ARG A 21 -3.57 -19.83 -25.09
CA ARG A 21 -4.03 -18.73 -25.96
C ARG A 21 -2.99 -17.62 -26.11
N LEU A 22 -2.15 -17.39 -25.10
CA LEU A 22 -0.97 -16.51 -25.16
C LEU A 22 0.12 -17.04 -26.12
N LEU A 23 0.34 -18.36 -26.15
CA LEU A 23 1.30 -18.99 -27.08
C LEU A 23 0.81 -18.96 -28.54
N PHE A 24 -0.50 -19.06 -28.78
CA PHE A 24 -1.08 -19.03 -30.13
C PHE A 24 -1.02 -17.63 -30.77
N LEU A 25 -0.95 -16.57 -29.96
CA LEU A 25 -0.80 -15.18 -30.45
C LEU A 25 0.66 -14.81 -30.77
N ASN A 26 1.63 -15.52 -30.21
CA ASN A 26 3.06 -15.34 -30.51
C ASN A 26 3.45 -15.88 -31.90
N GLU A 27 2.73 -16.87 -32.44
CA GLU A 27 3.01 -17.48 -33.75
C GLU A 27 2.33 -16.74 -34.92
N CYS A 28 1.40 -15.81 -34.67
CA CYS A 28 0.66 -15.09 -35.72
C CYS A 28 1.15 -13.66 -35.99
N PHE A 29 2.19 -13.16 -35.31
CA PHE A 29 2.72 -11.79 -35.49
C PHE A 29 4.23 -11.71 -35.80
N LEU A 30 4.82 -12.79 -36.31
CA LEU A 30 6.16 -12.81 -36.91
C LEU A 30 6.03 -12.89 -38.44
N PRO A 31 5.50 -11.85 -39.11
CA PRO A 31 6.34 -11.18 -40.10
C PRO A 31 5.94 -9.70 -40.32
N LEU A 32 6.35 -8.78 -39.43
CA LEU A 32 6.27 -7.33 -39.72
C LEU A 32 7.48 -6.51 -39.21
N LEU A 33 8.57 -7.17 -38.80
CA LEU A 33 9.81 -6.51 -38.35
C LEU A 33 11.01 -6.65 -39.32
N TYR A 34 10.76 -7.03 -40.57
CA TYR A 34 11.74 -6.87 -41.65
C TYR A 34 11.18 -5.92 -42.71
N GLN A 35 11.27 -4.62 -42.45
CA GLN A 35 11.54 -3.64 -43.50
C GLN A 35 11.82 -2.25 -42.91
N ASN A 36 13.02 -1.75 -43.27
CA ASN A 36 13.44 -0.35 -43.44
C ASN A 36 14.31 0.34 -42.37
N ARG A 37 15.56 0.58 -42.83
CA ARG A 37 16.60 1.58 -42.48
C ARG A 37 17.58 1.17 -41.35
N ALA A 38 18.85 0.78 -41.57
CA ALA A 38 19.97 1.33 -42.37
C ALA A 38 20.23 2.82 -42.00
N ILE A 39 21.33 3.23 -41.34
CA ILE A 39 22.77 3.37 -41.73
C ILE A 39 23.50 4.05 -40.50
N PRO A 40 24.85 4.17 -40.32
CA PRO A 40 25.99 3.23 -40.31
C PRO A 40 26.74 3.15 -38.93
N ILE A 41 27.73 2.26 -38.85
CA ILE A 41 28.69 2.06 -37.74
C ILE A 41 30.01 2.82 -38.02
N PRO A 42 30.75 3.27 -36.99
CA PRO A 42 32.22 3.24 -37.05
C PRO A 42 32.81 2.21 -36.09
N ASN A 43 33.71 1.40 -36.67
CA ASN A 43 34.52 0.36 -36.05
C ASN A 43 35.41 0.90 -34.93
N HIS A 44 35.60 0.12 -33.86
CA HIS A 44 36.94 -0.22 -33.41
C HIS A 44 36.95 -1.56 -32.64
N PHE A 45 37.95 -2.37 -33.01
CA PHE A 45 38.28 -3.73 -32.62
C PHE A 45 38.61 -3.90 -31.13
N ALA A 46 38.25 -5.06 -30.55
CA ALA A 46 39.23 -6.04 -30.08
C ALA A 46 38.57 -7.37 -29.70
N ILE A 47 39.14 -8.43 -30.26
CA ILE A 47 38.81 -9.85 -30.15
C ILE A 47 39.56 -10.43 -28.95
N PHE A 48 38.91 -11.23 -28.10
CA PHE A 48 39.58 -12.33 -27.39
C PHE A 48 38.66 -13.56 -27.34
N LYS A 49 39.21 -14.68 -27.83
CA LYS A 49 38.59 -16.01 -27.92
C LYS A 49 38.50 -16.69 -26.54
N PRO A 50 37.60 -17.68 -26.36
CA PRO A 50 37.43 -18.39 -25.10
C PRO A 50 38.40 -19.57 -24.96
N LEU A 51 38.92 -19.78 -23.76
CA LEU A 51 39.49 -21.06 -23.31
C LEU A 51 38.45 -21.77 -22.44
N GLY A 52 38.05 -22.97 -22.86
CA GLY A 52 37.36 -23.92 -21.98
C GLY A 52 38.37 -24.61 -21.05
N PHE A 53 37.88 -25.15 -19.93
CA PHE A 53 38.25 -26.48 -19.43
C PHE A 53 37.38 -26.86 -18.20
N SER A 54 36.70 -28.00 -18.35
CA SER A 54 36.46 -29.09 -17.39
C SER A 54 35.80 -28.86 -16.02
N HIS A 55 34.68 -29.58 -15.85
CA HIS A 55 34.03 -29.94 -14.59
C HIS A 55 34.98 -30.69 -13.63
N ARG A 56 34.99 -30.28 -12.35
CA ARG A 56 35.25 -31.18 -11.22
C ARG A 56 34.22 -30.95 -10.11
N LEU A 57 33.52 -32.03 -9.77
CA LEU A 57 32.74 -32.18 -8.56
C LEU A 57 33.67 -32.15 -7.34
N LEU A 58 33.33 -31.35 -6.33
CA LEU A 58 33.85 -31.52 -4.97
C LEU A 58 32.67 -31.78 -4.03
N SER A 59 32.64 -33.00 -3.50
CA SER A 59 31.88 -33.42 -2.33
C SER A 59 32.64 -32.95 -1.08
N ILE A 60 31.99 -32.20 -0.19
CA ILE A 60 32.47 -31.94 1.17
C ILE A 60 31.33 -32.23 2.13
N ALA A 61 31.54 -33.24 2.97
CA ALA A 61 30.69 -33.64 4.08
C ALA A 61 31.02 -32.79 5.33
N PHE A 62 29.99 -32.39 6.08
CA PHE A 62 30.11 -31.80 7.41
C PHE A 62 29.78 -32.86 8.48
N PRO A 63 30.60 -33.03 9.53
CA PRO A 63 30.19 -33.76 10.72
C PRO A 63 29.58 -32.83 11.78
N MET A 64 28.44 -33.26 12.33
CA MET A 64 27.83 -32.74 13.55
C MET A 64 28.72 -32.98 14.78
N ALA A 65 28.77 -32.00 15.69
CA ALA A 65 29.17 -32.22 17.07
C ALA A 65 28.27 -31.40 18.02
N LEU A 66 27.41 -32.09 18.76
CA LEU A 66 26.72 -31.57 19.94
C LEU A 66 27.71 -31.51 21.11
N LYS A 67 27.69 -30.41 21.87
CA LYS A 67 28.10 -30.41 23.28
C LYS A 67 27.23 -29.45 24.09
N ALA A 68 26.57 -30.03 25.10
CA ALA A 68 25.74 -29.37 26.08
C ALA A 68 26.57 -28.53 27.05
N ALA A 69 26.03 -27.38 27.47
CA ALA A 69 26.56 -26.58 28.57
C ALA A 69 25.49 -26.46 29.67
N HIS A 70 25.97 -26.71 30.90
CA HIS A 70 25.24 -26.80 32.14
C HIS A 70 24.94 -25.38 32.68
N VAL A 71 23.68 -25.09 33.05
CA VAL A 71 23.31 -23.81 33.68
C VAL A 71 22.69 -24.10 35.04
N SER A 72 23.31 -23.58 36.10
CA SER A 72 22.76 -23.55 37.45
C SER A 72 22.94 -22.15 38.03
N GLY A 73 21.84 -21.53 38.48
CA GLY A 73 21.88 -20.29 39.26
C GLY A 73 20.61 -19.45 39.11
N VAL A 74 19.56 -19.81 39.84
CA VAL A 74 18.39 -18.96 40.13
C VAL A 74 18.66 -18.25 41.46
N PRO A 75 18.16 -17.02 41.66
CA PRO A 75 17.24 -16.83 42.78
C PRO A 75 15.96 -16.09 42.38
N SER A 76 14.88 -16.57 43.01
CA SER A 76 13.50 -16.10 43.01
C SER A 76 13.34 -14.88 43.92
N LEU A 77 12.41 -13.96 43.60
CA LEU A 77 11.50 -13.37 44.59
C LEU A 77 10.36 -12.58 43.91
N ASP A 78 9.15 -12.94 44.34
CA ASP A 78 7.83 -12.39 44.03
C ASP A 78 7.60 -10.95 44.53
N HIS A 79 6.74 -10.18 43.83
CA HIS A 79 5.52 -9.51 44.34
C HIS A 79 4.99 -8.36 43.43
N VAL A 80 3.88 -8.63 42.70
CA VAL A 80 2.55 -7.90 42.62
C VAL A 80 2.50 -6.38 42.28
N PRO A 81 1.50 -5.82 41.54
CA PRO A 81 0.12 -6.32 41.31
C PRO A 81 -0.40 -6.41 39.87
N GLU A 82 -1.38 -7.30 39.73
CA GLU A 82 -2.38 -7.33 38.67
C GLU A 82 -3.23 -6.06 38.69
N THR A 83 -3.20 -5.30 37.60
CA THR A 83 -4.28 -4.38 37.23
C THR A 83 -5.13 -5.05 36.16
N PRO A 84 -6.47 -4.93 36.23
CA PRO A 84 -7.33 -5.56 35.24
C PRO A 84 -7.17 -4.81 33.92
N ALA A 85 -6.44 -5.42 32.98
CA ALA A 85 -6.49 -5.04 31.60
C ALA A 85 -7.91 -5.29 31.09
N LEU A 86 -8.73 -4.23 31.11
CA LEU A 86 -9.94 -4.17 30.30
C LEU A 86 -9.49 -4.43 28.86
N SER A 87 -9.75 -5.65 28.38
CA SER A 87 -9.61 -6.03 26.99
C SER A 87 -10.58 -5.18 26.19
N VAL A 88 -10.12 -4.01 25.75
CA VAL A 88 -10.79 -3.22 24.74
C VAL A 88 -10.81 -4.08 23.49
N SER A 89 -12.01 -4.50 23.12
CA SER A 89 -12.30 -5.30 21.93
C SER A 89 -11.72 -4.59 20.72
N SER A 90 -10.55 -5.05 20.24
CA SER A 90 -9.97 -4.62 18.98
C SER A 90 -11.01 -4.86 17.89
N ALA A 91 -11.58 -3.78 17.36
CA ALA A 91 -12.46 -3.85 16.21
C ALA A 91 -11.72 -4.60 15.09
N HIS A 92 -12.33 -5.67 14.60
CA HIS A 92 -11.78 -6.65 13.67
C HIS A 92 -11.10 -6.01 12.45
N LEU A 93 -9.81 -5.71 12.56
CA LEU A 93 -8.89 -5.50 11.44
C LEU A 93 -8.23 -6.85 11.10
N PRO A 94 -8.03 -7.16 9.81
CA PRO A 94 -7.70 -8.52 9.39
C PRO A 94 -6.29 -8.92 9.87
N SER A 95 -6.23 -9.76 10.91
CA SER A 95 -5.10 -10.67 11.13
C SER A 95 -5.34 -11.93 10.31
N GLY A 96 -4.39 -12.35 9.50
CA GLY A 96 -4.49 -13.54 8.66
C GLY A 96 -4.74 -14.83 9.47
N ALA A 97 -5.20 -15.85 8.73
CA ALA A 97 -5.63 -17.22 9.11
C ALA A 97 -7.14 -17.39 9.32
N MET A 98 -7.82 -17.88 8.28
CA MET A 98 -9.14 -18.48 8.42
C MET A 98 -9.00 -19.86 9.07
N LYS A 99 -9.44 -19.98 10.33
CA LYS A 99 -9.87 -21.29 10.85
C LYS A 99 -11.18 -21.67 10.18
N ALA A 100 -11.35 -22.95 9.86
CA ALA A 100 -12.58 -23.47 9.26
C ALA A 100 -13.79 -23.04 10.11
N GLY A 101 -14.65 -22.17 9.57
CA GLY A 101 -15.86 -21.66 10.22
C GLY A 101 -15.92 -20.14 10.51
N GLN A 102 -14.87 -19.36 10.23
CA GLN A 102 -14.95 -17.88 10.31
C GLN A 102 -15.60 -17.28 9.05
N LYS A 103 -16.43 -16.24 9.24
CA LYS A 103 -17.00 -15.42 8.15
C LYS A 103 -15.87 -14.81 7.31
N PRO A 104 -16.04 -14.66 5.97
CA PRO A 104 -15.05 -14.01 5.12
C PRO A 104 -14.72 -12.61 5.67
N THR A 105 -13.43 -12.29 5.74
CA THR A 105 -12.95 -10.96 6.15
C THR A 105 -13.48 -9.92 5.18
N LYS A 106 -14.02 -8.81 5.69
CA LYS A 106 -14.48 -7.67 4.88
C LYS A 106 -13.36 -7.20 3.94
N PHE A 107 -13.72 -6.90 2.69
CA PHE A 107 -12.82 -6.26 1.73
C PHE A 107 -12.73 -4.76 2.06
N LEU A 108 -11.56 -4.31 2.51
CA LEU A 108 -11.38 -2.94 2.99
C LEU A 108 -11.30 -1.95 1.82
N VAL A 109 -11.97 -0.81 1.98
CA VAL A 109 -11.81 0.34 1.08
C VAL A 109 -11.24 1.50 1.89
N VAL A 110 -10.10 2.02 1.43
CA VAL A 110 -9.36 3.08 2.11
C VAL A 110 -9.23 4.29 1.19
N GLY A 111 -9.64 5.47 1.65
CA GLY A 111 -9.48 6.72 0.90
C GLY A 111 -8.04 7.24 0.98
N HIS A 112 -7.32 7.28 -0.14
CA HIS A 112 -5.93 7.78 -0.23
C HIS A 112 -5.88 9.28 0.06
N ARG A 113 -5.10 9.71 1.07
CA ARG A 113 -5.03 11.11 1.51
C ARG A 113 -6.40 11.77 1.74
N GLY A 114 -7.38 10.97 2.17
CA GLY A 114 -8.80 11.30 2.17
C GLY A 114 -9.51 10.95 0.87
N LYS A 115 -10.00 11.95 0.13
CA LYS A 115 -10.76 11.79 -1.13
C LYS A 115 -9.87 11.73 -2.38
N GLY A 116 -8.64 11.27 -2.22
CA GLY A 116 -7.67 11.06 -3.30
C GLY A 116 -6.53 12.07 -3.36
N MET A 117 -5.42 11.61 -3.94
CA MET A 117 -4.25 12.42 -4.25
C MET A 117 -4.55 13.44 -5.35
N ASN A 118 -4.00 14.64 -5.19
CA ASN A 118 -4.08 15.70 -6.16
C ASN A 118 -3.12 15.49 -7.33
N ALA A 119 -3.68 15.35 -8.53
CA ALA A 119 -2.92 15.33 -9.79
C ALA A 119 -3.15 16.65 -10.55
N LEU A 120 -2.30 17.65 -10.31
CA LEU A 120 -2.50 19.02 -10.80
C LEU A 120 -2.57 19.16 -12.32
N LEU A 121 -1.90 18.27 -13.05
CA LEU A 121 -1.92 18.21 -14.52
C LEU A 121 -3.03 17.31 -15.08
N SER A 122 -3.76 16.59 -14.23
CA SER A 122 -4.83 15.70 -14.68
C SER A 122 -5.98 16.51 -15.28
N PRO A 123 -6.57 16.06 -16.41
CA PRO A 123 -7.81 16.63 -16.93
C PRO A 123 -9.03 16.24 -16.07
N ASP A 124 -8.93 15.16 -15.27
CA ASP A 124 -9.98 14.74 -14.37
C ASP A 124 -10.11 15.72 -13.20
N ARG A 125 -11.25 16.40 -13.11
CA ARG A 125 -11.52 17.40 -12.07
C ARG A 125 -11.58 16.79 -10.67
N ARG A 126 -11.96 15.51 -10.56
CA ARG A 126 -12.04 14.80 -9.26
C ARG A 126 -10.69 14.79 -8.55
N MET A 127 -9.59 14.71 -9.33
CA MET A 127 -8.21 14.77 -8.83
C MET A 127 -7.77 16.17 -8.36
N LYS A 128 -8.64 17.18 -8.43
CA LYS A 128 -8.36 18.57 -7.99
C LYS A 128 -9.55 19.16 -7.24
N GLU A 129 -10.50 18.34 -6.81
CA GLU A 129 -11.72 18.79 -6.13
C GLU A 129 -11.39 19.33 -4.74
N LEU A 130 -10.71 18.53 -3.92
CA LEU A 130 -10.35 18.86 -2.53
C LEU A 130 -8.84 18.79 -2.35
N LYS A 131 -8.29 19.61 -1.44
CA LYS A 131 -6.89 19.48 -1.02
C LYS A 131 -6.66 18.10 -0.38
N GLU A 132 -5.74 17.31 -0.95
CA GLU A 132 -5.32 16.03 -0.33
C GLU A 132 -4.79 16.27 1.10
N ASN A 133 -4.83 15.27 1.97
CA ASN A 133 -4.23 15.36 3.30
C ASN A 133 -4.81 16.50 4.17
N SER A 134 -6.13 16.73 4.06
CA SER A 134 -6.85 17.76 4.81
C SER A 134 -8.09 17.21 5.52
N ILE A 135 -8.47 17.85 6.63
CA ILE A 135 -9.70 17.51 7.38
C ILE A 135 -10.93 17.50 6.48
N LEU A 136 -11.02 18.44 5.54
CA LEU A 136 -12.11 18.51 4.57
C LEU A 136 -12.14 17.27 3.66
N SER A 137 -10.97 16.86 3.15
CA SER A 137 -10.82 15.67 2.31
C SER A 137 -11.19 14.39 3.06
N PHE A 138 -10.74 14.23 4.31
CA PHE A 138 -11.05 13.08 5.15
C PHE A 138 -12.55 12.93 5.41
N ASN A 139 -13.20 14.01 5.86
CA ASN A 139 -14.63 14.00 6.14
C ASN A 139 -15.48 13.87 4.87
N ALA A 140 -15.00 14.36 3.71
CA ALA A 140 -15.68 14.14 2.44
C ALA A 140 -15.61 12.68 1.99
N ALA A 141 -14.47 12.01 2.18
CA ALA A 141 -14.33 10.58 1.90
C ALA A 141 -15.23 9.73 2.81
N GLY A 142 -15.34 10.08 4.10
CA GLY A 142 -16.22 9.41 5.06
C GLY A 142 -17.72 9.49 4.81
N ARG A 143 -18.16 10.26 3.80
CA ARG A 143 -19.57 10.23 3.36
C ARG A 143 -19.90 9.01 2.51
N PHE A 144 -18.88 8.25 2.10
CA PHE A 144 -18.99 7.01 1.34
C PHE A 144 -18.69 5.82 2.25
N PRO A 145 -19.11 4.60 1.89
CA PRO A 145 -18.93 3.40 2.72
C PRO A 145 -17.47 2.90 2.67
N ILE A 146 -16.53 3.71 3.18
CA ILE A 146 -15.12 3.37 3.36
C ILE A 146 -14.84 2.93 4.81
N ASP A 147 -13.74 2.21 4.99
CA ASP A 147 -13.31 1.71 6.29
C ASP A 147 -12.31 2.64 6.97
N LEU A 148 -11.36 3.15 6.20
CA LEU A 148 -10.32 4.05 6.68
C LEU A 148 -10.07 5.20 5.69
N VAL A 149 -9.47 6.27 6.18
CA VAL A 149 -8.69 7.19 5.34
C VAL A 149 -7.21 6.94 5.60
N GLU A 150 -6.43 6.94 4.53
CA GLU A 150 -4.98 6.96 4.59
C GLU A 150 -4.48 8.41 4.54
N PHE A 151 -3.40 8.69 5.25
CA PHE A 151 -2.67 9.96 5.16
C PHE A 151 -1.23 9.85 5.68
N ASP A 152 -0.41 10.79 5.23
CA ASP A 152 1.03 10.85 5.50
C ASP A 152 1.34 11.70 6.72
N VAL A 153 2.04 11.13 7.69
CA VAL A 153 2.52 11.83 8.88
C VAL A 153 4.03 12.00 8.83
N GLN A 154 4.45 13.26 9.00
CA GLN A 154 5.83 13.65 9.25
C GLN A 154 5.91 14.40 10.59
N VAL A 155 7.10 14.57 11.15
CA VAL A 155 7.30 15.29 12.42
C VAL A 155 8.21 16.49 12.17
N THR A 156 7.76 17.68 12.62
CA THR A 156 8.52 18.93 12.54
C THR A 156 9.67 18.95 13.54
N LYS A 157 10.62 19.90 13.41
CA LYS A 157 11.81 19.97 14.29
C LYS A 157 11.51 20.23 15.76
N ASP A 158 10.30 20.72 16.05
CA ASP A 158 9.74 20.94 17.38
C ASP A 158 8.78 19.81 17.81
N ASP A 159 9.06 18.59 17.33
CA ASP A 159 8.40 17.33 17.71
C ASP A 159 6.87 17.31 17.53
N CYS A 160 6.34 18.04 16.54
CA CYS A 160 4.90 18.07 16.26
C CYS A 160 4.55 17.20 15.04
N PRO A 161 3.73 16.15 15.19
CA PRO A 161 3.23 15.36 14.06
C PRO A 161 2.26 16.15 13.19
N VAL A 162 2.62 16.32 11.92
CA VAL A 162 1.88 17.06 10.89
C VAL A 162 1.50 16.16 9.72
N ILE A 163 0.41 16.48 9.03
CA ILE A 163 -0.09 15.69 7.91
C ILE A 163 0.35 16.33 6.59
N PHE A 164 1.29 15.69 5.89
CA PHE A 164 1.84 16.13 4.61
C PHE A 164 2.66 15.03 3.91
N HIS A 165 2.49 14.86 2.60
CA HIS A 165 3.12 13.76 1.85
C HIS A 165 4.56 14.03 1.41
N ASP A 166 4.79 15.15 0.73
CA ASP A 166 6.08 15.40 0.06
C ASP A 166 7.16 15.72 1.13
N ASP A 167 8.41 15.26 0.94
CA ASP A 167 9.49 15.51 1.92
C ASP A 167 9.88 17.00 2.03
N PHE A 168 9.47 17.78 1.02
CA PHE A 168 9.70 19.23 0.92
C PHE A 168 8.40 19.98 0.68
N ILE A 169 8.25 21.11 1.36
CA ILE A 169 7.21 22.09 1.09
C ILE A 169 7.79 23.23 0.24
N TYR A 170 7.00 23.67 -0.74
CA TYR A 170 7.41 24.71 -1.68
C TYR A 170 6.42 25.88 -1.66
N THR A 171 6.97 27.09 -1.72
CA THR A 171 6.19 28.33 -1.90
C THR A 171 6.84 29.20 -2.96
N GLU A 172 6.03 30.02 -3.63
CA GLU A 172 6.52 31.05 -4.56
C GLU A 172 6.02 32.41 -4.10
N GLU A 173 6.95 33.28 -3.72
CA GLU A 173 6.68 34.65 -3.29
C GLU A 173 7.57 35.60 -4.09
N ASP A 174 6.99 36.67 -4.64
CA ASP A 174 7.70 37.65 -5.49
C ASP A 174 8.51 37.03 -6.65
N GLY A 175 7.97 35.95 -7.24
CA GLY A 175 8.62 35.22 -8.34
C GLY A 175 9.83 34.38 -7.91
N ARG A 176 10.03 34.18 -6.60
CA ARG A 176 11.09 33.34 -6.05
C ARG A 176 10.50 32.11 -5.39
N VAL A 177 10.95 30.95 -5.87
CA VAL A 177 10.63 29.67 -5.26
C VAL A 177 11.52 29.47 -4.02
N SER A 178 10.89 29.17 -2.89
CA SER A 178 11.54 28.70 -1.67
C SER A 178 11.15 27.25 -1.42
N GLU A 179 12.14 26.43 -1.09
CA GLU A 179 11.96 25.05 -0.66
C GLU A 179 12.43 24.89 0.79
N LYS A 180 11.69 24.12 1.58
CA LYS A 180 12.08 23.71 2.93
C LYS A 180 11.72 22.24 3.13
N ARG A 181 12.61 21.49 3.76
CA ARG A 181 12.34 20.12 4.18
C ARG A 181 11.34 20.13 5.32
N MET A 182 10.40 19.19 5.32
CA MET A 182 9.34 19.11 6.33
C MET A 182 9.89 18.98 7.76
N THR A 183 10.94 18.19 7.95
CA THR A 183 11.60 17.99 9.25
C THR A 183 12.40 19.20 9.74
N ASP A 184 12.61 20.23 8.91
CA ASP A 184 13.37 21.44 9.27
C ASP A 184 12.45 22.61 9.67
N LEU A 185 11.13 22.44 9.54
CA LEU A 185 10.12 23.44 9.91
C LEU A 185 9.79 23.34 11.40
N THR A 186 9.40 24.44 12.03
CA THR A 186 8.52 24.39 13.22
C THR A 186 7.08 24.11 12.81
N LEU A 187 6.22 23.73 13.77
CA LEU A 187 4.78 23.65 13.54
C LEU A 187 4.20 24.98 13.05
N GLU A 188 4.62 26.10 13.65
CA GLU A 188 4.18 27.44 13.25
C GLU A 188 4.58 27.74 11.79
N GLU A 189 5.81 27.41 11.39
CA GLU A 189 6.26 27.59 10.01
C GLU A 189 5.43 26.73 9.06
N PHE A 190 5.16 25.47 9.38
CA PHE A 190 4.33 24.58 8.57
C PHE A 190 2.90 25.13 8.39
N LEU A 191 2.24 25.55 9.47
CA LEU A 191 0.87 26.06 9.42
C LEU A 191 0.74 27.42 8.70
N SER A 192 1.86 28.13 8.48
CA SER A 192 1.88 29.37 7.69
C SER A 192 1.66 29.17 6.19
N TYR A 193 1.68 27.92 5.69
CA TYR A 193 1.45 27.61 4.28
C TYR A 193 -0.02 27.32 3.98
N GLY A 194 -0.45 27.64 2.76
CA GLY A 194 -1.81 27.42 2.28
C GLY A 194 -2.85 28.35 2.93
N PRO A 195 -4.14 28.03 2.78
CA PRO A 195 -5.22 28.79 3.41
C PRO A 195 -5.05 28.85 4.93
N GLN A 196 -5.35 30.00 5.53
CA GLN A 196 -5.21 30.21 6.97
C GLN A 196 -6.57 30.05 7.67
N LYS A 197 -6.56 29.52 8.90
CA LYS A 197 -7.77 29.40 9.74
C LYS A 197 -8.34 30.78 10.10
N ASP A 198 -7.44 31.72 10.36
CA ASP A 198 -7.77 33.13 10.51
C ASP A 198 -7.81 33.80 9.14
N ILE A 199 -9.01 34.16 8.70
CA ILE A 199 -9.26 34.77 7.38
C ILE A 199 -8.54 36.12 7.22
N SER A 200 -8.15 36.77 8.33
CA SER A 200 -7.37 38.02 8.28
C SER A 200 -5.90 37.81 7.94
N LYS A 201 -5.39 36.58 8.01
CA LYS A 201 -4.00 36.24 7.69
C LYS A 201 -3.87 35.68 6.28
N ALA A 202 -2.90 36.18 5.52
CA ALA A 202 -2.49 35.57 4.27
C ALA A 202 -1.45 34.47 4.56
N GLY A 203 -1.67 33.27 4.02
CA GLY A 203 -0.71 32.18 4.09
C GLY A 203 0.19 32.14 2.85
N LYS A 204 1.31 31.44 2.97
CA LYS A 204 2.28 31.23 1.89
C LYS A 204 1.66 30.36 0.80
N PRO A 205 1.65 30.79 -0.47
CA PRO A 205 1.02 30.04 -1.55
C PRO A 205 1.76 28.72 -1.78
N LEU A 206 1.03 27.61 -1.76
CA LEU A 206 1.60 26.29 -2.04
C LEU A 206 1.83 26.09 -3.53
N ILE A 207 3.03 25.63 -3.88
CA ILE A 207 3.35 25.10 -5.20
C ILE A 207 3.82 23.64 -5.04
N ARG A 208 3.72 22.85 -6.11
CA ARG A 208 4.18 21.47 -6.14
C ARG A 208 5.21 21.29 -7.24
N LYS A 209 6.32 20.63 -6.93
CA LYS A 209 7.34 20.24 -7.90
C LYS A 209 6.91 18.96 -8.60
N THR A 210 6.80 18.98 -9.91
CA THR A 210 6.49 17.79 -10.72
C THR A 210 7.74 16.93 -10.94
N LYS A 211 7.53 15.67 -11.38
CA LYS A 211 8.64 14.74 -11.67
C LYS A 211 9.60 15.25 -12.75
N ASP A 212 9.12 16.08 -13.67
CA ASP A 212 9.94 16.74 -14.70
C ASP A 212 10.59 18.05 -14.23
N GLY A 213 10.50 18.38 -12.93
CA GLY A 213 11.17 19.51 -12.29
C GLY A 213 10.45 20.85 -12.39
N ARG A 214 9.26 20.91 -13.01
CA ARG A 214 8.46 22.14 -13.05
C ARG A 214 7.80 22.42 -11.70
N PHE A 215 7.56 23.69 -11.41
CA PHE A 215 6.74 24.11 -10.28
C PHE A 215 5.35 24.51 -10.78
N LEU A 216 4.32 23.95 -10.14
CA LEU A 216 2.93 24.26 -10.44
C LEU A 216 2.26 24.79 -9.20
N LYS A 217 1.45 25.85 -9.34
CA LYS A 217 0.56 26.28 -8.26
C LYS A 217 -0.33 25.11 -7.84
N TRP A 218 -0.37 24.83 -6.54
CA TRP A 218 -1.19 23.76 -5.99
C TRP A 218 -2.65 24.21 -5.83
N SER A 219 -3.30 24.47 -6.96
CA SER A 219 -4.69 24.93 -7.02
C SER A 219 -5.66 23.76 -7.08
N VAL A 220 -6.62 23.76 -6.16
CA VAL A 220 -7.77 22.84 -6.10
C VAL A 220 -9.07 23.65 -6.04
N GLU A 221 -10.22 23.01 -6.25
CA GLU A 221 -11.53 23.69 -6.23
C GLU A 221 -11.90 24.14 -4.80
N SER A 222 -11.71 23.26 -3.81
CA SER A 222 -11.86 23.57 -2.38
C SER A 222 -10.55 23.32 -1.65
N ASP A 223 -9.90 24.42 -1.26
CA ASP A 223 -8.68 24.40 -0.48
C ASP A 223 -9.00 24.46 1.03
N TYR A 224 -8.10 23.96 1.87
CA TYR A 224 -8.28 23.89 3.31
C TYR A 224 -6.95 24.06 4.05
N PRO A 225 -6.92 24.64 5.26
CA PRO A 225 -5.69 24.75 6.05
C PRO A 225 -5.00 23.40 6.26
N LEU A 226 -3.67 23.44 6.26
CA LEU A 226 -2.84 22.30 6.69
C LEU A 226 -3.16 21.95 8.16
N CYS A 227 -2.98 20.68 8.52
CA CYS A 227 -3.44 20.16 9.80
C CYS A 227 -2.40 19.26 10.49
N THR A 228 -2.55 19.15 11.81
CA THR A 228 -1.75 18.24 12.64
C THR A 228 -2.44 16.88 12.76
N LEU A 229 -1.69 15.87 13.20
CA LEU A 229 -2.28 14.57 13.54
C LEU A 229 -3.31 14.69 14.67
N GLN A 230 -3.07 15.56 15.66
CA GLN A 230 -4.04 15.82 16.72
C GLN A 230 -5.36 16.34 16.14
N GLU A 231 -5.29 17.33 15.25
CA GLU A 231 -6.48 17.92 14.62
C GLU A 231 -7.24 16.89 13.80
N ALA A 232 -6.56 15.94 13.15
CA ALA A 232 -7.22 14.83 12.47
C ALA A 232 -8.03 13.97 13.44
N PHE A 233 -7.47 13.58 14.59
CA PHE A 233 -8.23 12.82 15.59
C PHE A 233 -9.42 13.58 16.17
N GLU A 234 -9.30 14.90 16.34
CA GLU A 234 -10.34 15.74 16.92
C GLU A 234 -11.46 16.10 15.93
N LEU A 235 -11.15 16.30 14.65
CA LEU A 235 -12.06 16.91 13.68
C LEU A 235 -12.55 15.95 12.58
N VAL A 236 -11.88 14.81 12.36
CA VAL A 236 -12.40 13.80 11.44
C VAL A 236 -13.47 12.98 12.15
N ASP A 237 -14.54 12.64 11.44
CA ASP A 237 -15.63 11.83 12.00
C ASP A 237 -15.09 10.52 12.62
N SER A 238 -15.55 10.23 13.84
CA SER A 238 -15.10 9.09 14.66
C SER A 238 -15.42 7.73 14.07
N HIS A 239 -16.36 7.61 13.12
CA HIS A 239 -16.69 6.31 12.50
C HIS A 239 -15.62 5.83 11.50
N ILE A 240 -14.73 6.71 11.04
CA ILE A 240 -13.73 6.41 10.01
C ILE A 240 -12.42 5.95 10.68
N GLY A 241 -11.85 4.83 10.29
CA GLY A 241 -10.51 4.42 10.75
C GLY A 241 -9.39 5.23 10.10
N PHE A 242 -8.17 5.16 10.65
CA PHE A 242 -6.98 5.79 10.07
C PHE A 242 -5.94 4.76 9.64
N ASN A 243 -5.46 4.87 8.40
CA ASN A 243 -4.17 4.31 8.00
C ASN A 243 -3.14 5.44 8.08
N ILE A 244 -2.30 5.44 9.11
CA ILE A 244 -1.25 6.45 9.32
C ILE A 244 0.03 5.98 8.62
N GLU A 245 0.34 6.58 7.47
CA GLU A 245 1.64 6.38 6.83
C GLU A 245 2.72 7.20 7.56
N LEU A 246 3.71 6.52 8.12
CA LEU A 246 4.88 7.12 8.76
C LEU A 246 5.90 7.44 7.67
N LYS A 247 5.94 8.71 7.27
CA LYS A 247 6.73 9.18 6.14
C LYS A 247 8.12 9.64 6.59
N PHE A 248 9.14 9.11 5.91
CA PHE A 248 10.54 9.47 6.08
C PHE A 248 11.15 9.75 4.69
N ASP A 249 12.21 10.56 4.64
CA ASP A 249 12.92 10.84 3.40
C ASP A 249 13.83 9.67 3.05
N ASP A 250 13.64 9.10 1.85
CA ASP A 250 14.36 7.92 1.37
C ASP A 250 15.88 8.13 1.20
N TYR A 251 16.35 9.37 1.15
CA TYR A 251 17.75 9.77 0.99
C TYR A 251 18.44 10.08 2.32
N ILE A 252 17.73 9.98 3.45
CA ILE A 252 18.30 10.13 4.78
C ILE A 252 18.47 8.75 5.44
N ASN A 253 19.66 8.53 6.01
CA ASN A 253 19.93 7.34 6.81
C ASN A 253 19.65 7.62 8.29
N TYR A 254 18.43 7.32 8.73
CA TYR A 254 17.99 7.53 10.10
C TYR A 254 18.57 6.47 11.04
N GLN A 255 19.09 6.90 12.19
CA GLN A 255 19.48 6.00 13.27
C GLN A 255 18.25 5.54 14.09
N ASP A 256 18.36 4.41 14.78
CA ASP A 256 17.27 3.85 15.60
C ASP A 256 16.81 4.86 16.67
N GLU A 257 17.72 5.66 17.25
CA GLU A 257 17.39 6.70 18.23
C GLU A 257 16.54 7.82 17.61
N GLU A 258 16.90 8.28 16.41
CA GLU A 258 16.16 9.32 15.68
C GLU A 258 14.76 8.83 15.30
N LEU A 259 14.67 7.62 14.75
CA LEU A 259 13.38 6.97 14.46
C LEU A 259 12.55 6.83 15.73
N THR A 260 13.15 6.41 16.83
CA THR A 260 12.45 6.23 18.12
C THR A 260 11.87 7.55 18.62
N GLN A 261 12.64 8.64 18.59
CA GLN A 261 12.16 9.96 19.01
C GLN A 261 10.97 10.42 18.14
N THR A 262 11.12 10.37 16.82
CA THR A 262 10.07 10.74 15.86
C THR A 262 8.79 9.92 16.07
N LEU A 263 8.93 8.60 16.17
CA LEU A 263 7.78 7.70 16.34
C LEU A 263 7.12 7.85 17.71
N GLN A 264 7.88 8.17 18.76
CA GLN A 264 7.32 8.46 20.07
C GLN A 264 6.46 9.72 20.07
N ALA A 265 6.84 10.77 19.31
CA ALA A 265 6.01 11.96 19.14
C ALA A 265 4.66 11.62 18.49
N VAL A 266 4.66 10.78 17.46
CA VAL A 266 3.43 10.26 16.81
C VAL A 266 2.60 9.44 17.80
N LEU A 267 3.22 8.48 18.51
CA LEU A 267 2.53 7.62 19.48
C LEU A 267 1.90 8.40 20.62
N ASN A 268 2.56 9.46 21.11
CA ASN A 268 2.03 10.31 22.16
C ASN A 268 0.71 10.98 21.74
N VAL A 269 0.60 11.42 20.48
CA VAL A 269 -0.65 11.94 19.93
C VAL A 269 -1.67 10.82 19.78
N VAL A 270 -1.28 9.69 19.18
CA VAL A 270 -2.18 8.55 18.93
C VAL A 270 -2.79 8.04 20.24
N PHE A 271 -2.00 7.69 21.25
CA PHE A 271 -2.51 7.16 22.51
C PHE A 271 -3.36 8.16 23.30
N LYS A 272 -3.14 9.46 23.10
CA LYS A 272 -3.91 10.51 23.78
C LYS A 272 -5.26 10.76 23.10
N TYR A 273 -5.33 10.71 21.77
CA TYR A 273 -6.50 11.20 21.03
C TYR A 273 -7.25 10.13 20.22
N ALA A 274 -6.68 8.95 19.99
CA ALA A 274 -7.29 7.90 19.17
C ALA A 274 -8.61 7.34 19.73
N LYS A 275 -8.71 7.25 21.07
CA LYS A 275 -9.84 6.58 21.75
C LYS A 275 -10.04 5.18 21.16
N ASP A 276 -11.24 4.85 20.70
CA ASP A 276 -11.59 3.56 20.09
C ASP A 276 -11.45 3.56 18.55
N ARG A 277 -10.87 4.60 17.93
CA ARG A 277 -10.73 4.68 16.48
C ARG A 277 -9.84 3.53 15.96
N PRO A 278 -10.26 2.77 14.93
CA PRO A 278 -9.41 1.79 14.28
C PRO A 278 -8.20 2.46 13.63
N ILE A 279 -6.99 1.93 13.86
CA ILE A 279 -5.75 2.47 13.30
C ILE A 279 -4.91 1.34 12.69
N ILE A 280 -4.30 1.62 11.54
CA ILE A 280 -3.19 0.89 10.95
C ILE A 280 -2.01 1.85 10.86
N PHE A 281 -0.80 1.40 11.23
CA PHE A 281 0.43 2.10 10.84
C PHE A 281 0.98 1.49 9.57
N SER A 282 1.48 2.31 8.66
CA SER A 282 2.23 1.84 7.49
C SER A 282 3.51 2.65 7.28
N SER A 283 4.53 2.08 6.63
CA SER A 283 5.71 2.85 6.19
C SER A 283 6.45 2.17 5.05
N PHE A 284 6.99 2.95 4.10
CA PHE A 284 7.96 2.45 3.10
C PHE A 284 9.34 2.25 3.70
N GLN A 285 9.63 2.88 4.84
CA GLN A 285 10.94 2.80 5.47
C GLN A 285 11.01 1.55 6.35
N PRO A 286 11.82 0.52 5.99
CA PRO A 286 11.78 -0.76 6.67
C PRO A 286 12.13 -0.66 8.16
N ASP A 287 13.07 0.22 8.51
CA ASP A 287 13.45 0.44 9.90
C ASP A 287 12.40 1.18 10.71
N ALA A 288 11.70 2.15 10.13
CA ALA A 288 10.57 2.79 10.80
C ALA A 288 9.45 1.78 11.11
N ALA A 289 9.10 0.92 10.15
CA ALA A 289 8.12 -0.15 10.33
C ALA A 289 8.54 -1.15 11.43
N ARG A 290 9.83 -1.51 11.50
CA ARG A 290 10.38 -2.36 12.57
C ARG A 290 10.33 -1.66 13.93
N VAL A 291 10.74 -0.39 14.01
CA VAL A 291 10.82 0.35 15.28
C VAL A 291 9.42 0.62 15.84
N ILE A 292 8.46 1.06 15.02
CA ILE A 292 7.08 1.29 15.51
C ILE A 292 6.44 -0.01 16.03
N ALA A 293 6.71 -1.15 15.39
CA ALA A 293 6.24 -2.46 15.85
C ALA A 293 6.86 -2.90 17.20
N LYS A 294 8.02 -2.36 17.57
CA LYS A 294 8.64 -2.58 18.90
C LYS A 294 8.11 -1.62 19.95
N LEU A 295 7.77 -0.39 19.56
CA LEU A 295 7.32 0.66 20.48
C LEU A 295 5.87 0.49 20.93
N GLN A 296 5.04 -0.21 20.15
CA GLN A 296 3.64 -0.44 20.48
C GLN A 296 3.16 -1.82 20.02
N SER A 297 2.13 -2.34 20.67
CA SER A 297 1.46 -3.62 20.34
C SER A 297 -0.07 -3.50 20.20
N SER A 298 -0.60 -2.28 20.21
CA SER A 298 -2.05 -2.00 20.18
C SER A 298 -2.63 -1.96 18.76
N TYR A 299 -1.83 -1.55 17.78
CA TYR A 299 -2.26 -1.32 16.41
C TYR A 299 -1.42 -2.13 15.42
N PRO A 300 -2.04 -2.71 14.38
CA PRO A 300 -1.30 -3.43 13.36
C PRO A 300 -0.35 -2.50 12.60
N VAL A 301 0.81 -3.05 12.23
CA VAL A 301 1.82 -2.38 11.41
C VAL A 301 1.94 -3.10 10.08
N TYR A 302 1.89 -2.32 9.00
CA TYR A 302 2.01 -2.80 7.63
C TYR A 302 3.27 -2.22 6.98
N PHE A 303 3.94 -3.02 6.15
CA PHE A 303 5.08 -2.54 5.36
C PHE A 303 4.62 -2.14 3.95
N LEU A 304 4.94 -0.91 3.53
CA LEU A 304 4.66 -0.42 2.18
C LEU A 304 5.77 -0.83 1.21
N THR A 305 5.39 -1.29 0.01
CA THR A 305 6.36 -1.71 -1.01
C THR A 305 5.86 -1.50 -2.44
N ASN A 306 6.77 -1.07 -3.32
CA ASN A 306 6.55 -1.05 -4.76
C ASN A 306 6.68 -2.46 -5.39
N GLY A 307 7.00 -3.49 -4.61
CA GLY A 307 7.06 -4.89 -5.04
C GLY A 307 8.00 -5.15 -6.23
N GLY A 308 9.06 -4.34 -6.36
CA GLY A 308 10.04 -4.43 -7.45
C GLY A 308 9.65 -3.72 -8.75
N THR A 309 8.56 -2.95 -8.76
CA THR A 309 8.25 -2.00 -9.86
C THR A 309 9.15 -0.77 -9.84
N GLU A 310 9.78 -0.49 -8.70
CA GLU A 310 10.81 0.50 -8.49
C GLU A 310 11.95 -0.14 -7.67
N ILE A 311 13.20 0.25 -7.96
CA ILE A 311 14.38 -0.30 -7.31
C ILE A 311 15.02 0.77 -6.43
N TYR A 312 15.18 0.46 -5.16
CA TYR A 312 15.76 1.29 -4.11
C TYR A 312 17.14 0.77 -3.70
N PRO A 313 17.99 1.65 -3.11
CA PRO A 313 19.25 1.21 -2.50
C PRO A 313 19.06 0.16 -1.40
N ASP A 314 17.97 0.23 -0.63
CA ASP A 314 17.63 -0.78 0.37
C ASP A 314 16.94 -1.98 -0.29
N ALA A 315 17.63 -3.12 -0.28
CA ALA A 315 17.16 -4.36 -0.88
C ALA A 315 15.82 -4.86 -0.30
N ARG A 316 15.50 -4.54 0.96
CA ARG A 316 14.25 -4.97 1.61
C ARG A 316 13.00 -4.45 0.91
N ARG A 317 13.13 -3.37 0.12
CA ARG A 317 12.04 -2.70 -0.60
C ARG A 317 11.79 -3.26 -2.01
N ASN A 318 12.69 -4.10 -2.54
CA ASN A 318 12.82 -4.33 -3.97
C ASN A 318 12.03 -5.53 -4.52
N SER A 319 11.25 -6.23 -3.69
CA SER A 319 10.36 -7.31 -4.14
C SER A 319 9.26 -7.62 -3.13
N LEU A 320 8.23 -8.33 -3.59
CA LEU A 320 7.20 -8.88 -2.70
C LEU A 320 7.78 -9.93 -1.75
N GLU A 321 8.74 -10.73 -2.22
CA GLU A 321 9.44 -11.71 -1.39
C GLU A 321 10.21 -11.08 -0.24
N GLU A 322 10.98 -10.01 -0.49
CA GLU A 322 11.70 -9.29 0.56
C GLU A 322 10.74 -8.57 1.52
N ALA A 323 9.62 -8.05 1.02
CA ALA A 323 8.58 -7.48 1.86
C ALA A 323 7.96 -8.52 2.82
N VAL A 324 7.66 -9.73 2.33
CA VAL A 324 7.19 -10.86 3.18
C VAL A 324 8.23 -11.19 4.24
N LYS A 325 9.50 -11.34 3.84
CA LYS A 325 10.59 -11.64 4.76
C LYS A 325 10.71 -10.57 5.85
N HIS A 326 10.73 -9.30 5.47
CA HIS A 326 10.80 -8.18 6.42
C HIS A 326 9.64 -8.16 7.41
N CYS A 327 8.42 -8.42 6.93
CA CYS A 327 7.24 -8.49 7.80
C CYS A 327 7.33 -9.65 8.80
N VAL A 328 7.70 -10.85 8.34
CA VAL A 328 7.79 -12.04 9.19
C VAL A 328 8.90 -11.88 10.23
N GLU A 329 10.08 -11.39 9.84
CA GLU A 329 11.23 -11.21 10.74
C GLU A 329 10.94 -10.18 11.85
N ASN A 330 10.09 -9.19 11.58
CA ASN A 330 9.80 -8.09 12.51
C ASN A 330 8.39 -8.16 13.12
N GLY A 331 7.65 -9.25 12.89
CA GLY A 331 6.31 -9.44 13.45
C GLY A 331 5.27 -8.41 12.98
N LEU A 332 5.40 -7.92 11.74
CA LEU A 332 4.42 -7.01 11.13
C LEU A 332 3.17 -7.78 10.68
N GLN A 333 2.02 -7.11 10.66
CA GLN A 333 0.71 -7.75 10.40
C GLN A 333 0.34 -7.79 8.92
N GLY A 334 0.99 -7.01 8.07
CA GLY A 334 0.66 -7.03 6.64
C GLY A 334 1.57 -6.21 5.74
N ILE A 335 1.21 -6.23 4.46
CA ILE A 335 1.89 -5.53 3.36
C ILE A 335 0.88 -4.62 2.68
N VAL A 336 1.32 -3.40 2.36
CA VAL A 336 0.62 -2.51 1.42
C VAL A 336 1.47 -2.45 0.14
N SER A 337 0.98 -3.02 -0.96
CA SER A 337 1.78 -3.16 -2.19
C SER A 337 1.24 -2.35 -3.36
N GLU A 338 2.12 -1.83 -4.21
CA GLU A 338 1.71 -1.28 -5.50
C GLU A 338 1.03 -2.37 -6.35
N VAL A 339 -0.18 -2.09 -6.82
CA VAL A 339 -1.07 -3.05 -7.47
C VAL A 339 -0.49 -3.69 -8.74
N LYS A 340 0.33 -2.98 -9.52
CA LYS A 340 1.00 -3.53 -10.69
C LYS A 340 2.00 -4.61 -10.30
N ALA A 341 2.67 -4.50 -9.15
CA ALA A 341 3.55 -5.56 -8.67
C ALA A 341 2.76 -6.86 -8.44
N ILE A 342 1.57 -6.76 -7.86
CA ILE A 342 0.67 -7.89 -7.63
C ILE A 342 0.17 -8.49 -8.95
N PHE A 343 -0.21 -7.68 -9.93
CA PHE A 343 -0.62 -8.18 -11.24
C PHE A 343 0.53 -8.77 -12.06
N LYS A 344 1.75 -8.26 -11.89
CA LYS A 344 2.96 -8.83 -12.50
C LYS A 344 3.35 -10.17 -11.86
N PHE A 345 3.14 -10.30 -10.55
CA PHE A 345 3.53 -11.48 -9.78
C PHE A 345 2.37 -12.04 -8.92
N PRO A 346 1.27 -12.52 -9.53
CA PRO A 346 0.09 -12.98 -8.79
C PRO A 346 0.35 -14.22 -7.93
N THR A 347 1.43 -14.96 -8.22
CA THR A 347 1.90 -16.10 -7.42
C THR A 347 2.46 -15.70 -6.06
N ALA A 348 2.67 -14.41 -5.79
CA ALA A 348 3.04 -13.91 -4.46
C ALA A 348 1.86 -13.92 -3.48
N ILE A 349 0.61 -13.80 -3.96
CA ILE A 349 -0.58 -13.72 -3.08
C ILE A 349 -0.73 -14.95 -2.18
N PRO A 350 -0.63 -16.20 -2.68
CA PRO A 350 -0.66 -17.37 -1.81
C PRO A 350 0.46 -17.35 -0.77
N LYS A 351 1.68 -16.96 -1.14
CA LYS A 351 2.82 -16.88 -0.21
C LYS A 351 2.58 -15.88 0.93
N ILE A 352 2.04 -14.71 0.59
CA ILE A 352 1.69 -13.66 1.57
C ILE A 352 0.63 -14.19 2.55
N LYS A 353 -0.40 -14.88 2.05
CA LYS A 353 -1.44 -15.51 2.87
C LYS A 353 -0.91 -16.64 3.76
N GLU A 354 -0.04 -17.49 3.22
CA GLU A 354 0.63 -18.57 3.96
C GLU A 354 1.53 -18.03 5.07
N ALA A 355 2.13 -16.85 4.87
CA ALA A 355 2.89 -16.12 5.89
C ALA A 355 2.01 -15.41 6.93
N ASN A 356 0.69 -15.58 6.86
CA ASN A 356 -0.29 -14.97 7.76
C ASN A 356 -0.38 -13.43 7.70
N LEU A 357 0.02 -12.85 6.57
CA LEU A 357 0.06 -11.40 6.37
C LEU A 357 -1.21 -10.91 5.68
N GLY A 358 -1.74 -9.78 6.16
CA GLY A 358 -2.74 -9.00 5.41
C GLY A 358 -2.11 -8.39 4.15
N LEU A 359 -2.89 -8.27 3.08
CA LEU A 359 -2.46 -7.65 1.84
C LEU A 359 -3.45 -6.56 1.42
N ILE A 360 -3.01 -5.31 1.48
CA ILE A 360 -3.71 -4.16 0.91
C ILE A 360 -2.91 -3.70 -0.31
N THR A 361 -3.55 -3.07 -1.27
CA THR A 361 -2.85 -2.48 -2.42
C THR A 361 -3.08 -0.98 -2.52
N TYR A 362 -2.17 -0.30 -3.22
CA TYR A 362 -2.33 1.08 -3.69
C TYR A 362 -1.92 1.19 -5.15
N GLY A 363 -2.15 2.34 -5.78
CA GLY A 363 -1.68 2.65 -7.12
C GLY A 363 -2.80 2.91 -8.12
N VAL A 364 -2.43 3.33 -9.33
CA VAL A 364 -3.38 3.89 -10.31
C VAL A 364 -4.50 2.91 -10.68
N LEU A 365 -4.24 1.60 -10.69
CA LEU A 365 -5.26 0.61 -11.03
C LEU A 365 -6.31 0.42 -9.93
N ASN A 366 -6.08 0.93 -8.72
CA ASN A 366 -7.11 0.95 -7.69
C ASN A 366 -8.20 2.00 -7.96
N ASN A 367 -8.01 2.85 -8.95
CA ASN A 367 -9.02 3.78 -9.46
C ASN A 367 -9.82 3.20 -10.63
N VAL A 368 -9.69 1.90 -10.90
CA VAL A 368 -10.40 1.19 -11.98
C VAL A 368 -11.31 0.13 -11.33
N PRO A 369 -12.64 0.28 -11.40
CA PRO A 369 -13.59 -0.64 -10.78
C PRO A 369 -13.34 -2.13 -11.08
N GLU A 370 -13.05 -2.46 -12.33
CA GLU A 370 -12.83 -3.83 -12.77
C GLU A 370 -11.53 -4.42 -12.19
N ALA A 371 -10.47 -3.60 -12.09
CA ALA A 371 -9.22 -4.02 -11.48
C ALA A 371 -9.39 -4.24 -9.97
N VAL A 372 -10.15 -3.38 -9.28
CA VAL A 372 -10.50 -3.56 -7.87
C VAL A 372 -11.32 -4.83 -7.67
N TYR A 373 -12.30 -5.11 -8.53
CA TYR A 373 -13.07 -6.34 -8.47
C TYR A 373 -12.21 -7.59 -8.67
N MET A 374 -11.27 -7.56 -9.62
CA MET A 374 -10.30 -8.64 -9.82
C MET A 374 -9.44 -8.87 -8.58
N GLN A 375 -8.99 -7.81 -7.92
CA GLN A 375 -8.24 -7.90 -6.66
C GLN A 375 -9.05 -8.55 -5.54
N HIS A 376 -10.32 -8.19 -5.41
CA HIS A 376 -11.26 -8.85 -4.49
C HIS A 376 -11.35 -10.37 -4.78
N LEU A 377 -11.47 -10.78 -6.05
CA LEU A 377 -11.51 -12.19 -6.43
C LEU A 377 -10.20 -12.95 -6.16
N MET A 378 -9.06 -12.26 -6.25
CA MET A 378 -7.74 -12.82 -5.89
C MET A 378 -7.57 -12.95 -4.36
N GLY A 379 -8.52 -12.41 -3.58
CA GLY A 379 -8.56 -12.43 -2.13
C GLY A 379 -7.51 -11.51 -1.51
N ILE A 380 -7.24 -10.38 -2.15
CA ILE A 380 -6.58 -9.23 -1.51
C ILE A 380 -7.52 -8.67 -0.43
N ASN A 381 -6.98 -8.21 0.70
CA ASN A 381 -7.78 -7.79 1.85
C ASN A 381 -8.38 -6.38 1.69
N GLY A 382 -7.79 -5.52 0.87
CA GLY A 382 -8.34 -4.20 0.60
C GLY A 382 -7.57 -3.38 -0.42
N VAL A 383 -8.12 -2.20 -0.73
CA VAL A 383 -7.57 -1.25 -1.70
C VAL A 383 -7.54 0.16 -1.12
N ILE A 384 -6.44 0.87 -1.35
CA ILE A 384 -6.30 2.30 -1.17
C ILE A 384 -6.62 2.98 -2.51
N VAL A 385 -7.59 3.89 -2.53
CA VAL A 385 -8.19 4.46 -3.75
C VAL A 385 -8.20 5.98 -3.72
N ASP A 386 -7.99 6.61 -4.88
CA ASP A 386 -8.19 8.06 -5.04
C ASP A 386 -9.66 8.37 -5.36
N LEU A 387 -10.28 7.58 -6.24
CA LEU A 387 -11.66 7.79 -6.70
C LEU A 387 -12.67 7.12 -5.75
N VAL A 388 -12.70 7.60 -4.50
CA VAL A 388 -13.50 7.01 -3.39
C VAL A 388 -14.95 6.75 -3.78
N GLN A 389 -15.63 7.75 -4.33
CA GLN A 389 -17.04 7.61 -4.73
C GLN A 389 -17.24 6.52 -5.79
N GLU A 390 -16.51 6.61 -6.90
CA GLU A 390 -16.65 5.68 -8.04
C GLU A 390 -16.40 4.23 -7.62
N ILE A 391 -15.35 3.99 -6.83
CA ILE A 391 -14.99 2.63 -6.40
C ILE A 391 -15.99 2.08 -5.39
N THR A 392 -16.44 2.89 -4.42
CA THR A 392 -17.42 2.43 -3.43
C THR A 392 -18.78 2.12 -4.05
N GLU A 393 -19.26 2.96 -4.97
CA GLU A 393 -20.49 2.73 -5.73
C GLU A 393 -20.39 1.44 -6.56
N SER A 394 -19.28 1.27 -7.31
CA SER A 394 -19.06 0.06 -8.12
C SER A 394 -18.97 -1.22 -7.28
N LEU A 395 -18.31 -1.17 -6.12
CA LEU A 395 -18.22 -2.32 -5.21
C LEU A 395 -19.59 -2.70 -4.63
N ALA A 396 -20.45 -1.73 -4.33
CA ALA A 396 -21.80 -1.98 -3.87
C ALA A 396 -22.62 -2.73 -4.93
N GLU A 397 -22.50 -2.33 -6.20
CA GLU A 397 -23.13 -3.03 -7.33
C GLU A 397 -22.65 -4.48 -7.45
N PHE A 398 -21.33 -4.71 -7.39
CA PHE A 398 -20.76 -6.06 -7.48
C PHE A 398 -21.21 -7.00 -6.35
N ILE A 399 -21.38 -6.47 -5.14
CA ILE A 399 -21.79 -7.26 -3.97
C ILE A 399 -23.31 -7.52 -3.99
N ASN A 400 -24.12 -6.53 -4.39
CA ASN A 400 -25.57 -6.68 -4.47
C ASN A 400 -25.97 -7.73 -5.53
N HIS A 401 -25.31 -7.74 -6.70
CA HIS A 401 -25.54 -8.76 -7.72
C HIS A 401 -25.25 -10.19 -7.25
N LYS A 402 -24.29 -10.40 -6.34
CA LYS A 402 -24.07 -11.72 -5.70
C LYS A 402 -25.22 -12.15 -4.78
N THR A 403 -25.80 -11.20 -4.05
CA THR A 403 -26.75 -11.48 -2.96
C THR A 403 -28.16 -11.79 -3.48
N GLU A 404 -28.57 -11.15 -4.58
CA GLU A 404 -29.84 -11.45 -5.26
C GLU A 404 -29.83 -12.83 -5.94
N GLU A 405 -28.68 -13.28 -6.45
CA GLU A 405 -28.53 -14.59 -7.10
C GLU A 405 -28.49 -15.75 -6.09
N GLU A 406 -27.89 -15.56 -4.90
CA GLU A 406 -27.89 -16.56 -3.83
C GLU A 406 -29.31 -16.78 -3.24
N ASN A 407 -30.11 -15.71 -3.11
CA ASN A 407 -31.49 -15.80 -2.61
C ASN A 407 -32.50 -16.30 -3.66
N GLY A 408 -32.17 -16.24 -4.96
CA GLY A 408 -32.98 -16.79 -6.05
C GLY A 408 -32.81 -18.30 -6.27
N ALA A 409 -31.86 -18.94 -5.59
CA ALA A 409 -31.45 -20.33 -5.80
C ALA A 409 -32.05 -21.35 -4.81
N GLU A 410 -33.07 -21.00 -4.03
CA GLU A 410 -33.76 -21.95 -3.12
C GLU A 410 -34.76 -22.91 -3.81
N GLY A 411 -34.73 -23.01 -5.15
CA GLY A 411 -35.71 -23.80 -5.90
C GLY A 411 -35.16 -24.55 -7.11
N GLY A 412 -34.11 -25.36 -6.96
CA GLY A 412 -33.69 -26.29 -8.02
C GLY A 412 -32.27 -26.81 -7.87
N GLU A 413 -32.07 -28.10 -8.13
CA GLU A 413 -30.79 -28.83 -7.99
C GLU A 413 -29.56 -28.03 -8.45
N ALA A 414 -28.71 -27.70 -7.47
CA ALA A 414 -27.53 -26.87 -7.65
C ALA A 414 -26.48 -27.55 -8.54
N LYS A 415 -26.37 -27.08 -9.79
CA LYS A 415 -25.11 -27.09 -10.52
C LYS A 415 -24.40 -25.78 -10.18
N GLU A 416 -23.26 -25.86 -9.49
CA GLU A 416 -22.35 -24.72 -9.27
C GLU A 416 -21.98 -24.09 -10.62
N VAL A 417 -22.67 -23.00 -10.97
CA VAL A 417 -22.24 -22.06 -11.98
C VAL A 417 -21.86 -20.80 -11.23
N ILE A 418 -20.56 -20.58 -11.05
CA ILE A 418 -20.04 -19.30 -10.54
C ILE A 418 -20.33 -18.25 -11.63
N ASN A 419 -21.49 -17.60 -11.58
CA ASN A 419 -21.76 -16.47 -12.45
C ASN A 419 -20.99 -15.26 -11.92
N ARG A 420 -19.97 -14.87 -12.68
CA ARG A 420 -19.19 -13.65 -12.48
C ARG A 420 -20.10 -12.46 -12.88
N PRO A 421 -19.95 -11.26 -12.29
CA PRO A 421 -20.63 -10.07 -12.79
C PRO A 421 -20.40 -9.95 -14.29
N ASN A 422 -21.47 -9.63 -14.99
CA ASN A 422 -21.54 -9.70 -16.44
C ASN A 422 -20.88 -8.44 -17.03
N PHE A 423 -19.56 -8.40 -16.95
CA PHE A 423 -18.77 -7.31 -17.51
C PHE A 423 -19.07 -7.17 -19.00
N SER A 424 -19.29 -5.93 -19.45
CA SER A 424 -19.46 -5.66 -20.87
C SER A 424 -18.24 -6.15 -21.65
N GLN A 425 -18.41 -6.48 -22.94
CA GLN A 425 -17.28 -6.85 -23.79
C GLN A 425 -16.18 -5.77 -23.82
N ARG A 426 -16.53 -4.50 -23.56
CA ARG A 426 -15.56 -3.41 -23.40
C ARG A 426 -14.76 -3.53 -22.11
N GLU A 427 -15.40 -3.82 -20.99
CA GLU A 427 -14.77 -4.00 -19.67
C GLU A 427 -13.83 -5.22 -19.65
N ILE A 428 -14.28 -6.34 -20.24
CA ILE A 428 -13.45 -7.54 -20.40
C ILE A 428 -12.28 -7.26 -21.36
N SER A 429 -12.52 -6.56 -22.46
CA SER A 429 -11.46 -6.18 -23.41
C SER A 429 -10.45 -5.20 -22.78
N PHE A 430 -10.90 -4.31 -21.90
CA PHE A 430 -10.05 -3.41 -21.15
C PHE A 430 -9.16 -4.16 -20.14
N LEU A 431 -9.73 -5.07 -19.34
CA LEU A 431 -8.98 -5.96 -18.45
C LEU A 431 -7.93 -6.79 -19.22
N LEU A 432 -8.32 -7.37 -20.37
CA LEU A 432 -7.43 -8.17 -21.21
C LEU A 432 -6.36 -7.36 -21.94
N ARG A 433 -6.59 -6.06 -22.18
CA ARG A 433 -5.59 -5.12 -22.76
C ARG A 433 -4.62 -4.58 -21.71
N LEU A 434 -5.07 -4.40 -20.48
CA LEU A 434 -4.23 -3.97 -19.36
C LEU A 434 -3.16 -5.01 -19.02
N ILE A 435 -3.50 -6.31 -19.03
CA ILE A 435 -2.57 -7.36 -18.61
C ILE A 435 -1.26 -7.37 -19.44
N PRO A 436 -1.27 -7.29 -20.79
CA PRO A 436 -0.04 -7.19 -21.58
C PRO A 436 0.75 -5.88 -21.41
N GLU A 437 0.08 -4.74 -21.20
CA GLU A 437 0.73 -3.44 -21.00
C GLU A 437 1.33 -3.27 -19.59
N LEU A 438 0.92 -4.09 -18.64
CA LEU A 438 1.47 -4.16 -17.27
C LEU A 438 2.66 -5.13 -17.12
N VAL A 439 2.89 -5.97 -18.13
CA VAL A 439 3.96 -6.98 -18.16
C VAL A 439 5.20 -6.49 -18.90
N GLN A 440 5.08 -5.45 -19.74
CA GLN A 440 6.20 -4.68 -20.30
C GLN A 440 6.70 -3.65 -19.29
#